data_AF-A0A4R7XCV0-F1
#
_entry.id   AF-A0A4R7XCV0-F1
#
_cell.length_a   1.000
_cell.length_b   1.000
_cell.length_c   1.000
_cell.angle_alpha   90.00
_cell.angle_beta   90.00
_cell.angle_gamma   90.00
#
_symmetry.space_group_name_H-M   'P 1'
#
loop_
_entity.id
_entity.type
_entity.pdbx_description
1 polymer ?
#
loop_
_entity_poly.entity_id
_entity_poly.type
_entity_poly.pdbx_seq_one_letter_code
_entity_poly.pdbx_strand_id
1 'polypeptide(L)'
;MRLYVVRHGQTQANAEHRYLGSLDPELTETGREQAVALSLELPDSIDSIVVSPLLRARQTAEILNYSFNLPVQVLDGFRERSVGVYEGLTQAEAQQFLPALWQRNITRQWAVGPPEGESIVEVVQR
;
A
#
# COMPACT_ATOMS: atom_id res chain seq x y z
N MET A 1 23.24 -8.49 3.95
CA MET A 1 22.07 -7.59 3.94
C MET A 1 20.83 -8.42 4.26
N ARG A 2 19.99 -7.96 5.19
CA ARG A 2 18.71 -8.60 5.50
C ARG A 2 17.60 -7.57 5.29
N LEU A 3 16.55 -7.96 4.58
CA LEU A 3 15.41 -7.09 4.29
C LEU A 3 14.19 -7.58 5.05
N TYR A 4 13.52 -6.66 5.74
CA TYR A 4 12.22 -6.87 6.37
C TYR A 4 11.19 -6.09 5.55
N VAL A 5 10.24 -6.80 4.96
CA VAL A 5 9.21 -6.19 4.10
C VAL A 5 7.92 -6.13 4.90
N VAL A 6 7.44 -4.91 5.14
CA VAL A 6 6.25 -4.64 5.94
C VAL A 6 5.21 -3.98 5.04
N ARG A 7 3.98 -4.49 5.11
CA ARG A 7 2.81 -3.80 4.53
C ARG A 7 2.28 -2.79 5.55
N HIS A 8 1.80 -1.65 5.07
CA HIS A 8 1.12 -0.67 5.93
C HIS A 8 -0.02 -1.32 6.73
N GLY A 9 -0.33 -0.77 7.91
CA GLY A 9 -1.48 -1.18 8.71
C GLY A 9 -2.81 -0.96 7.99
N GLN A 10 -3.89 -1.54 8.52
CA GLN A 10 -5.23 -1.40 7.93
C GLN A 10 -5.66 0.07 7.74
N THR A 11 -6.25 0.37 6.58
CA THR A 11 -7.01 1.61 6.33
C THR A 11 -8.51 1.30 6.16
N GLN A 12 -9.35 2.35 6.15
CA GLN A 12 -10.80 2.17 5.95
C GLN A 12 -11.12 1.45 4.63
N ALA A 13 -10.40 1.76 3.55
CA ALA A 13 -10.55 1.08 2.27
C ALA A 13 -10.25 -0.42 2.38
N ASN A 14 -9.29 -0.83 3.23
CA ASN A 14 -9.03 -2.25 3.45
C ASN A 14 -10.18 -2.93 4.20
N ALA A 15 -10.72 -2.29 5.24
CA ALA A 15 -11.85 -2.79 6.01
C ALA A 15 -13.11 -2.97 5.13
N GLU A 16 -13.29 -2.08 4.15
CA GLU A 16 -14.41 -2.10 3.21
C GLU A 16 -14.13 -2.91 1.93
N HIS A 17 -12.96 -3.55 1.83
CA HIS A 17 -12.51 -4.29 0.64
C HIS A 17 -12.54 -3.46 -0.67
N ARG A 18 -12.20 -2.18 -0.56
CA ARG A 18 -12.08 -1.25 -1.68
C ARG A 18 -10.67 -1.27 -2.27
N TYR A 19 -10.59 -1.07 -3.57
CA TYR A 19 -9.33 -0.82 -4.27
C TYR A 19 -8.74 0.50 -3.77
N LEU A 20 -7.56 0.42 -3.15
CA LEU A 20 -6.94 1.59 -2.55
C LEU A 20 -6.07 2.36 -3.55
N GLY A 21 -5.12 1.68 -4.17
CA GLY A 21 -4.24 2.27 -5.18
C GLY A 21 -3.52 3.53 -4.68
N SER A 22 -3.63 4.60 -5.46
CA SER A 22 -3.00 5.90 -5.21
C SER A 22 -3.72 6.76 -4.18
N LEU A 23 -4.95 6.39 -3.76
CA LEU A 23 -5.65 7.06 -2.66
C LEU A 23 -4.79 7.04 -1.40
N ASP A 24 -4.87 8.10 -0.60
CA ASP A 24 -4.00 8.28 0.56
C ASP A 24 -4.74 8.49 1.90
N PRO A 25 -5.60 7.55 2.32
CA PRO A 25 -6.23 7.61 3.63
C PRO A 25 -5.23 7.28 4.74
N GLU A 26 -5.57 7.71 5.95
CA GLU A 26 -4.86 7.32 7.16
C GLU A 26 -5.18 5.88 7.60
N LEU A 27 -4.41 5.40 8.58
CA LEU A 27 -4.66 4.14 9.27
C LEU A 27 -5.93 4.21 10.13
N THR A 28 -6.66 3.10 10.19
CA THR A 28 -7.70 2.90 11.23
C THR A 28 -7.05 2.65 12.59
N GLU A 29 -7.84 2.65 13.66
CA GLU A 29 -7.34 2.26 14.99
C GLU A 29 -6.73 0.84 14.95
N THR A 30 -7.41 -0.11 14.32
CA THR A 30 -6.87 -1.46 14.10
C THR A 30 -5.55 -1.44 13.32
N GLY A 31 -5.40 -0.55 12.33
CA GLY A 31 -4.14 -0.39 11.61
C GLY A 31 -3.00 0.13 12.47
N ARG A 32 -3.30 1.02 13.43
CA ARG A 32 -2.33 1.52 14.42
C ARG A 32 -1.94 0.43 15.41
N GLU A 33 -2.90 -0.31 15.94
CA GLU A 33 -2.66 -1.46 16.82
C GLU A 33 -1.80 -2.53 16.15
N GLN A 34 -2.03 -2.82 14.87
CA GLN A 34 -1.19 -3.73 14.07
C GLN A 34 0.27 -3.25 14.00
N ALA A 35 0.49 -1.95 13.75
CA ALA A 35 1.83 -1.38 13.70
C ALA A 35 2.52 -1.43 15.07
N VAL A 36 1.78 -1.17 16.16
CA VAL A 36 2.31 -1.31 17.53
C VAL A 36 2.68 -2.75 17.83
N ALA A 37 1.82 -3.72 17.51
CA ALA A 37 2.12 -5.13 17.74
C ALA A 37 3.37 -5.57 16.98
N LEU A 38 3.51 -5.14 15.72
CA LEU A 38 4.69 -5.46 14.91
C LEU A 38 5.97 -4.81 15.45
N SER A 39 5.91 -3.60 16.02
CA SER A 39 7.12 -2.93 16.55
C SER A 39 7.80 -3.73 17.67
N LEU A 40 7.02 -4.53 18.41
CA LEU A 40 7.52 -5.39 19.49
C LEU A 40 8.23 -6.65 18.98
N GLU A 41 8.05 -7.01 17.71
CA GLU A 41 8.65 -8.20 17.08
C GLU A 41 9.87 -7.87 16.21
N LEU A 42 10.14 -6.58 15.99
CA LEU A 42 11.27 -6.14 15.17
C LEU A 42 12.60 -6.37 15.91
N PRO A 43 13.62 -6.91 15.23
CA PRO A 43 14.93 -7.13 15.83
C PRO A 43 15.74 -5.83 15.91
N ASP A 44 16.52 -5.69 16.97
CA ASP A 44 17.44 -4.55 17.20
C ASP A 44 18.55 -4.41 16.14
N SER A 45 18.72 -5.41 15.27
CA SER A 45 19.67 -5.36 14.16
C SER A 45 19.24 -4.47 12.99
N ILE A 46 18.04 -3.89 13.00
CA ILE A 46 17.59 -2.99 11.93
C ILE A 46 18.30 -1.64 12.08
N ASP A 47 18.90 -1.16 11.00
CA ASP A 47 19.71 0.06 10.99
C ASP A 47 19.07 1.23 10.23
N SER A 48 18.04 0.97 9.42
CA SER A 48 17.41 1.97 8.56
C SER A 48 16.00 1.56 8.14
N ILE A 49 15.17 2.56 7.82
CA ILE A 49 13.81 2.37 7.32
C ILE A 49 13.68 3.06 5.97
N VAL A 50 13.18 2.32 4.98
CA VAL A 50 12.75 2.86 3.69
C VAL A 50 11.23 2.77 3.62
N VAL A 51 10.57 3.86 3.24
CA VAL A 51 9.11 3.94 3.26
C VAL A 51 8.53 4.59 2.00
N SER A 52 7.37 4.11 1.60
CA SER A 52 6.50 4.74 0.60
C SER A 52 6.12 6.18 1.01
N PRO A 53 5.92 7.12 0.07
CA PRO A 53 5.46 8.48 0.40
C PRO A 53 4.03 8.54 0.97
N LEU A 54 3.23 7.50 0.74
CA LEU A 54 1.82 7.44 1.13
C LEU A 54 1.65 7.48 2.65
N LEU A 55 0.71 8.32 3.14
CA LEU A 55 0.42 8.59 4.54
C LEU A 55 0.30 7.32 5.38
N ARG A 56 -0.49 6.34 4.94
CA ARG A 56 -0.65 5.04 5.65
C ARG A 56 0.67 4.31 5.90
N ALA A 57 1.59 4.37 4.94
CA ALA A 57 2.91 3.75 5.09
C ALA A 57 3.81 4.58 6.01
N ARG A 58 3.76 5.91 5.91
CA ARG A 58 4.48 6.81 6.81
C ARG A 58 4.01 6.67 8.26
N GLN A 59 2.71 6.63 8.51
CA GLN A 59 2.15 6.39 9.85
C GLN A 59 2.55 5.03 10.41
N THR A 60 2.55 3.98 9.57
CA THR A 60 3.05 2.65 9.98
C THR A 60 4.53 2.74 10.38
N ALA A 61 5.37 3.36 9.55
CA ALA A 61 6.79 3.52 9.82
C ALA A 61 7.06 4.38 11.06
N GLU A 62 6.31 5.46 11.28
CA GLU A 62 6.41 6.32 12.47
C GLU A 62 6.14 5.53 13.75
N ILE A 63 5.10 4.69 13.78
CA ILE A 63 4.78 3.83 14.92
C ILE A 63 5.88 2.80 15.16
N LEU A 64 6.35 2.14 14.09
CA LEU A 64 7.45 1.17 14.18
C LEU A 64 8.73 1.82 14.69
N ASN A 65 9.05 3.04 14.24
CA ASN A 65 10.29 3.71 14.54
C ASN A 65 10.29 4.46 15.89
N TYR A 66 9.16 4.50 16.59
CA TYR A 66 9.01 5.27 17.83
C TYR A 66 10.08 4.94 18.87
N SER A 67 10.44 3.65 19.02
CA SER A 67 11.44 3.19 19.98
C SER A 67 12.85 3.07 19.38
N PHE A 68 12.97 2.76 18.08
CA PHE A 68 14.28 2.53 17.45
C PHE A 68 15.01 3.83 17.05
N ASN A 69 14.26 4.90 16.75
CA ASN A 69 14.79 6.20 16.31
C ASN A 69 15.81 6.09 15.16
N LEU A 70 15.48 5.25 14.17
CA LEU A 70 16.31 4.99 12.99
C LEU A 70 16.17 6.11 11.95
N PRO A 71 17.18 6.28 11.07
CA PRO A 71 17.02 7.09 9.88
C PRO A 71 15.91 6.54 8.98
N VAL A 72 15.02 7.42 8.54
CA VAL A 72 13.91 7.10 7.65
C VAL A 72 14.13 7.79 6.30
N GLN A 73 14.11 7.01 5.22
CA GLN A 73 14.15 7.51 3.86
C GLN A 73 12.81 7.27 3.16
N VAL A 74 12.20 8.34 2.67
CA VAL A 74 11.00 8.26 1.82
C VAL A 74 11.45 8.06 0.37
N LEU A 75 10.94 7.02 -0.29
CA LEU A 75 11.26 6.71 -1.68
C LEU A 75 9.99 6.56 -2.52
N ASP A 76 9.85 7.41 -3.55
CA ASP A 76 8.68 7.41 -4.44
C ASP A 76 8.48 6.07 -5.15
N GLY A 77 9.58 5.36 -5.46
CA GLY A 77 9.57 4.01 -6.04
C GLY A 77 8.84 2.96 -5.18
N PHE A 78 8.49 3.25 -3.92
CA PHE A 78 7.67 2.38 -3.07
C PHE A 78 6.20 2.81 -2.97
N ARG A 79 5.73 3.80 -3.74
CA ARG A 79 4.28 4.10 -3.80
C ARG A 79 3.49 2.88 -4.26
N GLU A 80 2.25 2.73 -3.79
CA GLU A 80 1.36 1.66 -4.23
C GLU A 80 1.05 1.83 -5.72
N ARG A 81 0.78 0.73 -6.43
CA ARG A 81 0.32 0.78 -7.81
C ARG A 81 -0.99 1.58 -7.91
N SER A 82 -1.05 2.59 -8.78
CA SER A 82 -2.33 3.22 -9.09
C SER A 82 -3.21 2.23 -9.86
N VAL A 83 -4.45 2.05 -9.41
CA VAL A 83 -5.45 1.22 -10.09
C VAL A 83 -6.51 2.06 -10.80
N GLY A 84 -6.26 3.36 -10.94
CA GLY A 84 -7.00 4.28 -11.79
C GLY A 84 -8.49 4.26 -11.50
N VAL A 85 -9.30 4.04 -12.54
CA VAL A 85 -10.77 3.99 -12.45
C VAL A 85 -11.34 2.97 -11.46
N TYR A 86 -10.54 2.05 -10.92
CA TYR A 86 -10.97 1.11 -9.88
C TYR A 86 -10.88 1.70 -8.47
N GLU A 87 -10.09 2.76 -8.24
CA GLU A 87 -9.83 3.30 -6.92
C GLU A 87 -11.12 3.74 -6.21
N GLY A 88 -11.25 3.35 -4.95
CA GLY A 88 -12.45 3.58 -4.14
C GLY A 88 -13.58 2.57 -4.38
N LEU A 89 -13.57 1.80 -5.47
CA LEU A 89 -14.60 0.79 -5.72
C LEU A 89 -14.33 -0.49 -4.92
N THR A 90 -15.38 -1.14 -4.46
CA THR A 90 -15.37 -2.55 -4.11
C THR A 90 -15.31 -3.43 -5.36
N GLN A 91 -15.02 -4.72 -5.21
CA GLN A 91 -15.08 -5.66 -6.34
C GLN A 91 -16.48 -5.74 -6.97
N ALA A 92 -17.54 -5.69 -6.15
CA ALA A 92 -18.92 -5.72 -6.64
C ALA A 92 -19.26 -4.46 -7.45
N GLU A 93 -18.91 -3.28 -6.93
CA GLU A 93 -19.08 -2.01 -7.65
C GLU A 93 -18.27 -1.99 -8.95
N ALA A 94 -17.02 -2.47 -8.93
CA ALA A 94 -16.19 -2.55 -10.13
C ALA A 94 -16.78 -3.49 -11.20
N GLN A 95 -17.33 -4.64 -10.79
CA GLN A 95 -18.02 -5.55 -11.70
C GLN A 95 -19.28 -4.90 -12.31
N GLN A 96 -20.01 -4.11 -11.53
CA GLN A 96 -21.23 -3.44 -11.97
C GLN A 96 -20.96 -2.22 -12.86
N PHE A 97 -20.03 -1.34 -12.47
CA PHE A 97 -19.76 -0.07 -13.15
C PHE A 97 -18.76 -0.21 -14.30
N LEU A 98 -17.86 -1.19 -14.24
CA LEU A 98 -16.80 -1.40 -15.23
C LEU A 98 -16.82 -2.83 -15.82
N PRO A 99 -17.97 -3.37 -16.27
CA PRO A 99 -18.10 -4.79 -16.60
C PRO A 99 -17.15 -5.24 -17.72
N ALA A 100 -16.89 -4.39 -18.72
CA ALA A 100 -15.97 -4.72 -19.81
C ALA A 100 -14.50 -4.82 -19.33
N LEU A 101 -14.08 -3.95 -18.41
CA LEU A 101 -12.73 -3.98 -17.84
C LEU A 101 -12.58 -5.15 -16.85
N TRP A 102 -13.64 -5.41 -16.07
CA TRP A 102 -13.72 -6.54 -15.15
C TRP A 102 -13.59 -7.88 -15.89
N GLN A 103 -14.34 -8.07 -16.98
CA GLN A 103 -14.27 -9.28 -17.82
C GLN A 103 -12.87 -9.50 -18.42
N ARG A 104 -12.14 -8.42 -18.74
CA ARG A 104 -10.75 -8.50 -19.22
C ARG A 104 -9.75 -8.75 -18.10
N ASN A 105 -10.17 -8.72 -16.84
CA ASN A 105 -9.30 -8.85 -15.67
C ASN A 105 -8.12 -7.86 -15.69
N ILE A 106 -8.41 -6.61 -16.11
CA ILE A 106 -7.37 -5.62 -16.45
C ILE A 106 -6.42 -5.32 -15.28
N THR A 107 -6.92 -5.36 -14.03
CA THR A 107 -6.11 -5.11 -12.82
C THR A 107 -5.09 -6.20 -12.54
N ARG A 108 -5.19 -7.37 -13.19
CA ARG A 108 -4.26 -8.51 -13.04
C ARG A 108 -3.36 -8.70 -14.26
N GLN A 109 -3.52 -7.91 -15.31
CA GLN A 109 -2.66 -8.03 -16.49
C GLN A 109 -1.28 -7.44 -16.24
N TRP A 110 -0.25 -8.06 -16.82
CA TRP A 110 1.14 -7.66 -16.62
C TRP A 110 1.48 -6.36 -17.34
N ALA A 111 1.24 -6.32 -18.65
CA ALA A 111 1.66 -5.25 -19.55
C ALA A 111 0.61 -4.16 -19.79
N VAL A 112 -0.59 -4.30 -19.25
CA VAL A 112 -1.70 -3.35 -19.46
C VAL A 112 -2.31 -2.99 -18.12
N GLY A 113 -2.39 -1.70 -17.82
CA GLY A 113 -3.03 -1.17 -16.61
C GLY A 113 -4.51 -0.86 -16.82
N PRO A 114 -5.28 -0.70 -15.74
CA PRO A 114 -6.59 -0.06 -15.82
C PRO A 114 -6.44 1.39 -16.35
N PRO A 115 -7.48 1.95 -17.02
CA PRO A 115 -7.47 3.36 -17.40
C PRO A 115 -7.15 4.26 -16.22
N GLU A 116 -6.34 5.30 -16.46
CA GLU A 116 -5.85 6.25 -15.45
C GLU A 116 -5.00 5.61 -14.32
N GLY A 117 -4.63 4.34 -14.47
CA GLY A 117 -3.75 3.63 -13.55
C GLY A 117 -2.50 3.10 -14.23
N GLU A 118 -1.75 2.29 -13.48
CA GLU A 118 -0.47 1.73 -13.90
C GLU A 118 -0.60 0.24 -14.25
N SER A 119 0.15 -0.19 -15.25
CA SER A 119 0.46 -1.59 -15.49
C SER A 119 1.41 -2.14 -14.42
N ILE A 120 1.52 -3.47 -14.32
CA ILE A 120 2.49 -4.09 -13.41
C ILE A 120 3.93 -3.83 -13.90
N VAL A 121 4.13 -3.75 -15.22
CA VAL A 121 5.44 -3.41 -15.81
C VAL A 121 5.93 -2.04 -15.34
N GLU A 122 5.10 -1.01 -15.39
CA GLU A 122 5.47 0.34 -14.94
C GLU A 122 5.83 0.38 -13.45
N VAL A 123 5.13 -0.40 -12.62
CA VAL A 123 5.44 -0.51 -11.18
C VAL A 123 6.78 -1.19 -10.93
N VAL A 124 7.15 -2.19 -11.72
CA VAL A 124 8.42 -2.91 -11.58
C VAL A 124 9.61 -2.09 -12.08
N GLN A 125 9.39 -1.15 -13.00
CA GLN A 125 10.45 -0.35 -13.63
C GLN A 125 10.88 0.89 -12.83
N ARG A 126 10.11 1.29 -11.82
CA ARG A 126 10.45 2.38 -10.90
C ARG A 126 11.14 1.87 -9.65
#